data_AF-A0A926FMB8-F1
#
_entry.id   AF-A0A926FMB8-F1
#
_cell.length_a   1.000
_cell.length_b   1.000
_cell.length_c   1.000
_cell.angle_alpha   90.00
_cell.angle_beta   90.00
_cell.angle_gamma   90.00
#
_symmetry.space_group_name_H-M   'P 1'
#
loop_
_entity.id
_entity.type
_entity.pdbx_description
1 polymer ?
#
loop_
_entity_poly.entity_id
_entity_poly.type
_entity_poly.pdbx_seq_one_letter_code
_entity_poly.pdbx_strand_id
1 'polypeptide(L)'
;MSASPLACRLDALGPEERRRHAELTRTLEVRALGVEELPDGFVVAIPAEAEFLRDAADWMALEGRCCPFLRFELVFEAAASRAQLRLTGPQGAKELLRSEIRALSASRRSDAWEIGPLRPEELPALLVLLEGSGLPLAGVEDHVDTALAARQDGRLVGSAV
;
A
#
# COMPACT_ATOMS: atom_id res chain seq x y z
N MET A 1 6.15 33.31 -12.79
CA MET A 1 5.45 32.06 -12.45
C MET A 1 5.51 31.92 -10.95
N SER A 2 4.41 32.17 -10.23
CA SER A 2 4.41 32.04 -8.78
C SER A 2 4.59 30.57 -8.43
N ALA A 3 5.74 30.22 -7.83
CA ALA A 3 5.95 28.91 -7.27
C ALA A 3 4.92 28.70 -6.15
N SER A 4 4.00 27.75 -6.33
CA SER A 4 3.16 27.30 -5.21
C SER A 4 4.08 26.87 -4.07
N PRO A 5 3.83 27.31 -2.83
CA PRO A 5 4.63 26.85 -1.71
C PRO A 5 4.54 25.33 -1.60
N LEU A 6 5.65 24.70 -1.22
CA LEU A 6 5.71 23.28 -0.86
C LEU A 6 5.03 23.04 0.49
N ALA A 7 3.72 23.27 0.52
CA ALA A 7 2.91 23.17 1.71
C ALA A 7 1.46 22.87 1.32
N CYS A 8 0.80 22.02 2.12
CA CYS A 8 -0.62 21.77 1.96
C CYS A 8 -1.45 22.89 2.61
N ARG A 9 -2.52 23.27 1.93
CA ARG A 9 -3.59 24.18 2.35
C ARG A 9 -4.66 23.38 3.09
N LEU A 10 -4.43 23.16 4.38
CA LEU A 10 -5.32 22.35 5.22
C LEU A 10 -6.73 22.94 5.35
N ASP A 11 -6.91 24.23 5.08
CA ASP A 11 -8.18 24.95 5.08
C ASP A 11 -8.94 24.89 3.75
N ALA A 12 -8.33 24.34 2.68
CA ALA A 12 -8.89 24.37 1.33
C ALA A 12 -10.14 23.49 1.14
N LEU A 13 -10.36 22.51 2.02
CA LEU A 13 -11.50 21.60 1.99
C LEU A 13 -12.50 21.94 3.12
N GLY A 14 -13.80 21.86 2.85
CA GLY A 14 -14.84 21.95 3.87
C GLY A 14 -14.94 20.68 4.74
N PRO A 15 -15.74 20.67 5.82
CA PRO A 15 -15.89 19.49 6.68
C PRO A 15 -16.35 18.22 5.96
N GLU A 16 -17.30 18.34 5.03
CA GLU A 16 -17.78 17.20 4.22
C GLU A 16 -16.72 16.72 3.23
N GLU A 17 -16.06 17.66 2.55
CA GLU A 17 -14.96 17.36 1.63
C GLU A 17 -13.79 16.69 2.34
N ARG A 18 -13.46 17.10 3.56
CA ARG A 18 -12.44 16.43 4.40
C ARG A 18 -12.83 15.01 4.76
N ARG A 19 -14.11 14.75 5.08
CA ARG A 19 -14.60 13.39 5.34
C ARG A 19 -14.50 12.51 4.10
N ARG A 20 -14.94 13.03 2.94
CA ARG A 20 -14.86 12.30 1.67
C ARG A 20 -13.41 12.06 1.26
N HIS A 21 -12.54 13.05 1.42
CA HIS A 21 -11.10 12.91 1.18
C HIS A 21 -10.48 11.82 2.03
N ALA A 22 -10.76 11.79 3.34
CA ALA A 22 -10.26 10.75 4.24
C ALA A 22 -10.78 9.35 3.89
N GLU A 23 -12.06 9.23 3.51
CA GLU A 23 -12.64 7.99 3.02
C GLU A 23 -11.91 7.48 1.77
N LEU A 24 -11.74 8.35 0.76
CA LEU A 24 -11.07 8.02 -0.48
C LEU A 24 -9.59 7.66 -0.29
N THR A 25 -8.88 8.38 0.58
CA THR A 25 -7.49 8.05 0.96
C THR A 25 -7.42 6.64 1.54
N ARG A 26 -8.33 6.28 2.45
CA ARG A 26 -8.38 4.93 3.02
C ARG A 26 -8.69 3.87 1.97
N THR A 27 -9.60 4.15 1.04
CA THR A 27 -9.91 3.22 -0.06
C THR A 27 -8.67 3.02 -0.94
N LEU A 28 -7.91 4.08 -1.25
CA LEU A 28 -6.64 3.99 -1.97
C LEU A 28 -5.60 3.16 -1.20
N GLU A 29 -5.45 3.36 0.11
CA GLU A 29 -4.55 2.57 0.96
C GLU A 29 -4.85 1.08 0.94
N VAL A 30 -6.11 0.72 1.10
CA VAL A 30 -6.53 -0.69 1.15
C VAL A 30 -6.43 -1.37 -0.21
N ARG A 31 -6.70 -0.64 -1.30
CA ARG A 31 -6.80 -1.23 -2.65
C ARG A 31 -5.58 -1.02 -3.52
N ALA A 32 -4.59 -0.25 -3.09
CA ALA A 32 -3.34 -0.09 -3.81
C ALA A 32 -2.65 -1.45 -4.04
N LEU A 33 -2.26 -1.69 -5.28
CA LEU A 33 -1.62 -2.93 -5.72
C LEU A 33 -0.10 -2.89 -5.57
N GLY A 34 0.46 -1.70 -5.37
CA GLY A 34 1.89 -1.46 -5.19
C GLY A 34 2.26 0.00 -5.37
N VAL A 35 3.47 0.33 -4.92
CA VAL A 35 4.05 1.67 -5.04
C VAL A 35 5.45 1.54 -5.62
N GLU A 36 5.77 2.40 -6.59
CA GLU A 36 7.10 2.57 -7.16
C GLU A 36 7.59 4.00 -6.89
N GLU A 37 8.86 4.16 -6.53
CA GLU A 37 9.48 5.48 -6.37
C GLU A 37 9.96 6.04 -7.70
N LEU A 38 9.67 7.31 -7.96
CA LEU A 38 10.26 8.09 -9.04
C LEU A 38 11.29 9.09 -8.50
N PRO A 39 12.17 9.68 -9.32
CA PRO A 39 13.06 10.76 -8.88
C PRO A 39 12.31 11.97 -8.30
N ASP A 40 11.12 12.28 -8.81
CA ASP A 40 10.31 13.46 -8.50
C ASP A 40 8.97 13.13 -7.82
N GLY A 41 8.77 11.89 -7.38
CA GLY A 41 7.50 11.46 -6.81
C GLY A 41 7.34 9.95 -6.71
N PHE A 42 6.11 9.47 -6.97
CA PHE A 42 5.72 8.07 -6.83
C PHE A 42 4.70 7.66 -7.90
N VAL A 43 4.65 6.36 -8.19
CA VAL A 43 3.56 5.72 -8.93
C VAL A 43 2.86 4.73 -8.01
N VAL A 44 1.55 4.85 -7.89
CA VAL A 44 0.69 3.90 -7.18
C VAL A 44 -0.06 3.09 -8.22
N ALA A 45 0.16 1.78 -8.23
CA ALA A 45 -0.62 0.86 -9.04
C ALA A 45 -1.97 0.60 -8.36
N ILE A 46 -3.06 0.71 -9.11
CA ILE A 46 -4.43 0.54 -8.62
C ILE A 46 -5.24 -0.39 -9.54
N PRO A 47 -6.31 -1.06 -9.07
CA PRO A 47 -7.22 -1.80 -9.93
C PRO A 47 -7.86 -0.91 -11.01
N ALA A 48 -7.95 -1.39 -12.25
CA ALA A 48 -8.60 -0.67 -13.35
C ALA A 48 -10.13 -0.89 -13.37
N GLU A 49 -10.76 -0.90 -12.20
CA GLU A 49 -12.20 -1.02 -12.05
C GLU A 49 -12.86 0.36 -12.20
N ALA A 50 -13.93 0.46 -12.99
CA ALA A 50 -14.52 1.76 -13.35
C ALA A 50 -14.95 2.59 -12.12
N GLU A 51 -15.43 1.95 -11.05
CA GLU A 51 -15.77 2.63 -9.80
C GLU A 51 -14.53 3.14 -9.08
N PHE A 52 -13.49 2.32 -8.98
CA PHE A 52 -12.26 2.72 -8.31
C PHE A 52 -11.49 3.81 -9.05
N LEU A 53 -11.57 3.83 -10.39
CA LEU A 53 -11.02 4.92 -11.20
C LEU A 53 -11.74 6.25 -10.95
N ARG A 54 -13.06 6.23 -10.70
CA ARG A 54 -13.81 7.44 -10.31
C ARG A 54 -13.40 7.92 -8.92
N ASP A 55 -13.30 7.00 -7.96
CA ASP A 55 -12.81 7.33 -6.61
C ASP A 55 -11.40 7.93 -6.64
N ALA A 56 -10.49 7.38 -7.45
CA ALA A 56 -9.15 7.93 -7.63
C ALA A 56 -9.16 9.34 -8.24
N ALA A 57 -10.04 9.59 -9.23
CA ALA A 57 -10.18 10.91 -9.84
C ALA A 57 -10.78 11.94 -8.85
N ASP A 58 -11.79 11.57 -8.08
CA ASP A 58 -12.38 12.40 -7.03
C ASP A 58 -11.34 12.75 -5.96
N TRP A 59 -10.53 11.77 -5.57
CA TRP A 59 -9.43 11.95 -4.63
C TRP A 59 -8.41 12.95 -5.18
N MET A 60 -7.96 12.79 -6.44
CA MET A 60 -7.03 13.73 -7.08
C MET A 60 -7.57 15.17 -7.09
N ALA A 61 -8.88 15.36 -7.30
CA ALA A 61 -9.50 16.68 -7.31
C ALA A 61 -9.48 17.35 -5.93
N LEU A 62 -9.71 16.57 -4.86
CA LEU A 62 -9.63 17.05 -3.48
C LEU A 62 -8.18 17.29 -3.04
N GLU A 63 -7.30 16.34 -3.34
CA GLU A 63 -5.88 16.40 -3.02
C GLU A 63 -5.19 17.55 -3.75
N GLY A 64 -5.52 17.82 -5.02
CA GLY A 64 -4.97 18.96 -5.76
C GLY A 64 -5.35 20.33 -5.17
N ARG A 65 -6.45 20.42 -4.42
CA ARG A 65 -6.79 21.62 -3.64
C ARG A 65 -6.04 21.66 -2.31
N CYS A 66 -5.92 20.52 -1.64
CA CYS A 66 -5.18 20.37 -0.39
C CYS A 66 -3.67 20.62 -0.59
N CYS A 67 -3.04 20.00 -1.58
CA CYS A 67 -1.61 20.08 -1.84
C CYS A 67 -1.38 20.57 -3.29
N PRO A 68 -1.56 21.88 -3.56
CA PRO A 68 -1.60 22.45 -4.91
C PRO A 68 -0.23 22.53 -5.63
N PHE A 69 0.82 22.01 -5.01
CA PHE A 69 2.15 21.86 -5.60
C PHE A 69 2.32 20.50 -6.31
N LEU A 70 1.36 19.58 -6.13
CA LEU A 70 1.39 18.26 -6.73
C LEU A 70 0.81 18.25 -8.14
N ARG A 71 1.38 17.39 -8.98
CA ARG A 71 0.90 17.02 -10.30
C ARG A 71 0.46 15.57 -10.27
N PHE A 72 -0.76 15.33 -10.72
CA PHE A 72 -1.38 14.01 -10.74
C PHE A 72 -1.58 13.54 -12.19
N GLU A 73 -1.37 12.25 -12.41
CA GLU A 73 -1.71 11.60 -13.68
C GLU A 73 -2.38 10.27 -13.36
N LEU A 74 -3.48 9.97 -14.05
CA LEU A 74 -4.12 8.67 -14.00
C LEU A 74 -4.01 8.03 -15.39
N VAL A 75 -3.20 6.98 -15.48
CA VAL A 75 -2.88 6.29 -16.74
C VAL A 75 -3.50 4.90 -16.72
N PHE A 76 -4.26 4.56 -17.76
CA PHE A 76 -4.81 3.23 -17.97
C PHE A 76 -4.48 2.78 -19.39
N GLU A 77 -3.96 1.57 -19.54
CA GLU A 77 -3.58 1.01 -20.84
C GLU A 77 -4.64 0.02 -21.36
N ALA A 78 -4.69 -0.16 -22.68
CA ALA A 78 -5.64 -1.08 -23.30
C ALA A 78 -5.46 -2.51 -22.76
N ALA A 79 -6.56 -3.17 -22.40
CA ALA A 79 -6.60 -4.52 -21.81
C ALA A 79 -5.84 -4.68 -20.46
N ALA A 80 -5.41 -3.59 -19.82
CA ALA A 80 -4.78 -3.66 -18.51
C ALA A 80 -5.84 -3.84 -17.39
N SER A 81 -5.59 -4.79 -16.48
CA SER A 81 -6.38 -4.95 -15.25
C SER A 81 -5.99 -3.95 -14.15
N ARG A 82 -5.00 -3.09 -14.43
CA ARG A 82 -4.42 -2.13 -13.49
C ARG A 82 -4.25 -0.76 -14.15
N ALA A 83 -4.41 0.29 -13.37
CA ALA A 83 -4.09 1.66 -13.73
C ALA A 83 -2.95 2.19 -12.85
N GLN A 84 -2.30 3.24 -13.31
CA GLN A 84 -1.20 3.91 -12.62
C GLN A 84 -1.64 5.31 -12.21
N LEU A 85 -1.64 5.57 -10.91
CA LEU A 85 -1.80 6.91 -10.35
C LEU A 85 -0.41 7.47 -10.04
N ARG A 86 0.03 8.47 -10.80
CA ARG A 86 1.32 9.14 -10.61
C ARG A 86 1.14 10.40 -9.79
N LEU A 87 1.96 10.57 -8.77
CA LEU A 87 2.02 11.75 -7.92
C LEU A 87 3.43 12.31 -7.99
N THR A 88 3.59 13.51 -8.57
CA THR A 88 4.89 14.16 -8.74
C THR A 88 4.82 15.61 -8.30
N GLY A 89 5.96 16.22 -8.04
CA GLY A 89 6.00 17.64 -7.64
C GLY A 89 7.38 18.25 -7.82
N PRO A 90 7.53 19.54 -7.49
CA PRO A 90 8.82 20.23 -7.55
C PRO A 90 9.81 19.65 -6.53
N GLN A 91 11.07 20.06 -6.62
CA GLN A 91 12.14 19.62 -5.70
C GLN A 91 11.70 19.75 -4.23
N GLY A 92 11.81 18.68 -3.45
CA GLY A 92 11.36 18.62 -2.05
C GLY A 92 9.93 18.09 -1.86
N ALA A 93 9.11 18.01 -2.91
CA ALA A 93 7.76 17.46 -2.81
C ALA A 93 7.78 15.95 -2.48
N LYS A 94 8.74 15.21 -3.04
CA LYS A 94 8.89 13.77 -2.78
C LYS A 94 9.12 13.48 -1.30
N GLU A 95 9.93 14.29 -0.62
CA GLU A 95 10.20 14.17 0.81
C GLU A 95 8.92 14.36 1.64
N LEU A 96 8.07 15.32 1.28
CA LEU A 96 6.78 15.55 1.93
C LEU A 96 5.80 14.38 1.69
N LEU A 97 5.78 13.82 0.48
CA LEU A 97 4.92 12.70 0.14
C LEU A 97 5.32 11.37 0.82
N ARG A 98 6.57 11.25 1.28
CA ARG A 98 7.14 9.97 1.74
C ARG A 98 6.42 9.39 2.96
N SER A 99 5.88 10.21 3.87
CA SER A 99 5.09 9.73 5.01
C SER A 99 3.76 9.13 4.56
N GLU A 100 3.04 9.82 3.69
CA GLU A 100 1.73 9.42 3.18
C GLU A 100 1.84 8.14 2.33
N ILE A 101 2.84 8.09 1.45
CA ILE A 101 3.07 6.96 0.55
C ILE A 101 3.54 5.70 1.30
N ARG A 102 4.18 5.86 2.47
CA ARG A 102 4.53 4.71 3.32
C ARG A 102 3.28 3.97 3.82
N ALA A 103 2.18 4.67 4.07
CA ALA A 103 0.91 4.03 4.44
C ALA A 103 0.36 3.19 3.26
N LEU A 104 0.37 3.76 2.04
CA LEU A 104 -0.06 3.08 0.80
C LEU A 104 0.79 1.84 0.44
N SER A 105 2.09 1.83 0.79
CA SER A 105 2.99 0.70 0.49
C SER A 105 3.01 -0.39 1.57
N ALA A 106 2.52 -0.10 2.77
CA ALA A 106 2.48 -1.05 3.88
C ALA A 106 1.35 -2.08 3.76
N SER A 107 0.21 -1.73 3.12
CA SER A 107 -0.95 -2.63 2.93
C SER A 107 -0.61 -3.86 2.11
N ARG A 108 0.38 -3.77 1.21
CA ARG A 108 0.89 -4.90 0.43
C ARG A 108 1.54 -5.99 1.28
N ARG A 109 2.01 -5.67 2.49
CA ARG A 109 2.53 -6.68 3.40
C ARG A 109 1.43 -7.41 4.15
N SER A 110 0.17 -6.97 4.17
CA SER A 110 -0.86 -7.62 5.00
C SER A 110 -1.92 -8.41 4.24
N ASP A 111 -2.21 -8.11 2.98
CA ASP A 111 -3.53 -8.46 2.45
C ASP A 111 -3.58 -9.64 1.44
N ALA A 112 -2.47 -10.31 1.18
CA ALA A 112 -2.42 -11.50 0.31
C ALA A 112 -1.86 -12.73 1.03
N TRP A 113 -2.12 -12.86 2.32
CA TRP A 113 -1.73 -14.04 3.09
C TRP A 113 -2.91 -14.97 3.28
N GLU A 114 -2.77 -16.19 2.76
CA GLU A 114 -3.63 -17.28 3.16
C GLU A 114 -3.20 -17.72 4.56
N ILE A 115 -4.07 -17.48 5.54
CA ILE A 115 -3.89 -17.93 6.92
C ILE A 115 -4.65 -19.25 7.10
N GLY A 116 -3.94 -20.28 7.56
CA GLY A 116 -4.55 -21.57 7.88
C GLY A 116 -3.66 -22.43 8.76
N PRO A 117 -4.08 -23.66 9.10
CA PRO A 117 -3.26 -24.58 9.87
C PRO A 117 -1.90 -24.79 9.20
N LEU A 118 -0.83 -24.79 9.99
CA LEU A 118 0.47 -25.23 9.51
C LEU A 118 0.38 -26.72 9.17
N ARG A 119 0.91 -27.11 8.01
CA ARG A 119 0.90 -28.50 7.57
C ARG A 119 2.20 -29.19 8.00
N PRO A 120 2.19 -30.46 8.43
CA PRO A 120 3.40 -31.18 8.81
C PRO A 120 4.52 -31.14 7.75
N GLU A 121 4.15 -31.18 6.47
CA GLU A 121 5.09 -31.07 5.35
C GLU A 121 5.79 -29.71 5.22
N GLU A 122 5.29 -28.66 5.88
CA GLU A 122 5.87 -27.31 5.87
C GLU A 122 6.88 -27.08 6.99
N LEU A 123 7.07 -28.05 7.90
CA LEU A 123 8.04 -27.96 9.00
C LEU A 123 9.47 -27.60 8.53
N PRO A 124 10.03 -28.17 7.44
CA PRO A 124 11.35 -27.76 6.95
C PRO A 124 11.40 -26.29 6.53
N ALA A 125 10.33 -25.78 5.91
CA ALA A 125 10.25 -24.38 5.51
C ALA A 125 10.11 -23.45 6.74
N LEU A 126 9.40 -23.91 7.77
CA LEU A 126 9.28 -23.19 9.04
C LEU A 126 10.63 -23.07 9.74
N LEU A 127 11.41 -24.17 9.82
CA LEU A 127 12.73 -24.16 10.45
C LEU A 127 13.65 -23.14 9.77
N VAL A 128 13.67 -23.10 8.43
CA VAL A 128 14.43 -22.10 7.65
C VAL A 128 13.97 -20.67 7.95
N LEU A 129 12.67 -20.43 8.13
CA LEU A 129 12.17 -19.10 8.52
C LEU A 129 12.61 -18.70 9.94
N LEU A 130 12.65 -19.66 10.86
CA LEU A 130 12.98 -19.42 12.26
C LEU A 130 14.48 -19.37 12.57
N GLU A 131 15.35 -19.91 11.71
CA GLU A 131 16.81 -19.87 11.86
C GLU A 131 17.36 -18.45 12.09
N GLY A 132 16.72 -17.42 11.52
CA GLY A 132 17.09 -16.02 11.70
C GLY A 132 16.53 -15.32 12.96
N SER A 133 15.66 -16.00 13.72
CA SER A 133 14.91 -15.39 14.84
C SER A 133 15.66 -15.42 16.19
N GLY A 134 16.67 -16.26 16.32
CA GLY A 134 17.38 -16.49 17.59
C GLY A 134 16.57 -17.23 18.66
N LEU A 135 15.38 -17.74 18.33
CA LEU A 135 14.55 -18.54 19.22
C LEU A 135 15.01 -20.02 19.22
N PRO A 136 14.86 -20.74 20.34
CA PRO A 136 15.11 -22.18 20.37
C PRO A 136 14.12 -22.91 19.46
N LEU A 137 14.64 -23.75 18.57
CA LEU A 137 13.84 -24.56 17.64
C LEU A 137 13.33 -25.88 18.25
N ALA A 138 13.80 -26.23 19.46
CA ALA A 138 13.42 -27.46 20.13
C ALA A 138 11.92 -27.44 20.50
N GLY A 139 11.20 -28.52 20.19
CA GLY A 139 9.77 -28.68 20.46
C GLY A 139 8.84 -28.00 19.44
N VAL A 140 9.38 -27.32 18.42
CA VAL A 140 8.55 -26.73 17.34
C VAL A 140 7.75 -27.81 16.61
N GLU A 141 8.35 -28.99 16.40
CA GLU A 141 7.71 -30.15 15.80
C GLU A 141 6.47 -30.64 16.57
N ASP A 142 6.46 -30.50 17.90
CA ASP A 142 5.35 -30.92 18.76
C ASP A 142 4.14 -29.98 18.68
N HIS A 143 4.34 -28.76 18.14
CA HIS A 143 3.33 -27.72 18.07
C HIS A 143 2.79 -27.46 16.66
N VAL A 144 3.24 -28.24 15.67
CA VAL A 144 2.86 -28.05 14.26
C VAL A 144 1.35 -28.12 14.08
N ASP A 145 0.69 -29.09 14.73
CA ASP A 145 -0.75 -29.31 14.60
C ASP A 145 -1.62 -28.20 15.22
N THR A 146 -1.02 -27.37 16.08
CA THR A 146 -1.69 -26.23 16.72
C THR A 146 -1.27 -24.88 16.13
N ALA A 147 -0.24 -24.86 15.29
CA ALA A 147 0.31 -23.65 14.73
C ALA A 147 -0.51 -23.15 13.54
N LEU A 148 -0.54 -21.83 13.37
CA LEU A 148 -1.04 -21.19 12.16
C LEU A 148 0.13 -20.82 11.24
N ALA A 149 -0.11 -20.89 9.96
CA ALA A 149 0.82 -20.55 8.89
C ALA A 149 0.23 -19.41 8.04
N ALA A 150 1.06 -18.42 7.75
CA ALA A 150 0.80 -17.41 6.74
C ALA A 150 1.50 -17.80 5.44
N ARG A 151 0.75 -17.79 4.33
CA ARG A 151 1.26 -18.17 3.00
C ARG A 151 1.05 -17.07 1.98
N GLN A 152 2.07 -16.79 1.18
CA GLN A 152 1.99 -15.88 0.05
C GLN A 152 2.33 -16.66 -1.21
N ASP A 153 1.42 -16.66 -2.19
CA ASP A 153 1.54 -17.45 -3.44
C ASP A 153 1.83 -18.95 -3.17
N GLY A 154 1.19 -19.50 -2.13
CA GLY A 154 1.35 -20.89 -1.70
C GLY A 154 2.64 -21.19 -0.92
N ARG A 155 3.54 -20.21 -0.75
CA ARG A 155 4.80 -20.36 0.00
C ARG A 155 4.61 -19.90 1.44
N LEU A 156 5.13 -20.67 2.41
CA LEU A 156 5.18 -20.27 3.82
C LEU A 156 6.04 -18.99 3.98
N VAL A 157 5.46 -17.97 4.60
CA VAL A 157 6.12 -16.67 4.88
C VAL A 157 6.10 -16.28 6.35
N GLY A 158 5.35 -17.00 7.19
CA GLY A 158 5.31 -16.79 8.62
C GLY A 158 4.51 -17.87 9.33
N SER A 159 4.64 -17.93 10.65
CA SER A 159 3.85 -18.80 11.51
C SER A 159 3.55 -18.12 12.84
N ALA A 160 2.47 -18.54 13.50
CA ALA A 160 2.13 -18.20 14.87
C ALA A 160 1.87 -19.51 15.63
N VAL A 161 2.46 -19.61 16.83
CA VAL A 161 2.31 -20.71 17.80
C VAL A 161 1.83 -20.13 19.13
#